data_AF-A0A2E5FS62-F1
#
_entry.id   AF-A0A2E5FS62-F1
#
_cell.length_a   1.000
_cell.length_b   1.000
_cell.length_c   1.000
_cell.angle_alpha   90.00
_cell.angle_beta   90.00
_cell.angle_gamma   90.00
#
_symmetry.space_group_name_H-M   'P 1'
#
loop_
_entity.id
_entity.type
_entity.pdbx_description
1 polymer ?
#
loop_
_entity_poly.entity_id
_entity_poly.type
_entity_poly.pdbx_seq_one_letter_code
_entity_poly.pdbx_strand_id
1 'polypeptide(L)'
;MVQLSDQNTDAPLSKSFVLWQAGDLSDALSSQTADLRFDWRNELPVLVINEAHKLSESSVRSLRALPVVLIELSGNSDTSSHVDIVAHSEEELDTLLERIALNPIASVTCCQVLRHGENVSTDLGLLLESVAYGTLQNGNEFEKWLDGRGRRVRPEEASPTILVNAGVENVELQLNRPKLKNAFSASMRDSLVEALRGLATEGDSRSILITGKGSTFCIGGDPAEFGTVENSATGHMIRSTANAAPWLDLLSARITVRIHGVAIGAGIELAAFANRVEASENAWFSLPEVSMGLIPGAGGTVSISRRIGRQLTARMCLTGERVDATTALNWGLVDALVE
;
A
#
# COMPACT_ATOMS: atom_id res chain seq x y z
N MET A 1 -18.30 5.28 -15.62
CA MET A 1 -18.42 6.53 -14.85
C MET A 1 -19.58 6.35 -13.89
N VAL A 2 -19.35 6.51 -12.59
CA VAL A 2 -20.35 6.28 -11.55
C VAL A 2 -20.80 7.65 -11.04
N GLN A 3 -22.08 7.98 -11.15
CA GLN A 3 -22.62 9.22 -10.60
C GLN A 3 -22.91 9.06 -9.10
N LEU A 4 -22.50 10.04 -8.28
CA LEU A 4 -22.92 10.15 -6.89
C LEU A 4 -24.26 10.91 -6.88
N SER A 5 -25.39 10.21 -6.89
CA SER A 5 -26.70 10.89 -6.83
C SER A 5 -27.05 11.28 -5.39
N ASP A 6 -27.56 12.50 -5.20
CA ASP A 6 -28.15 13.01 -3.94
C ASP A 6 -29.48 12.32 -3.53
N GLN A 7 -29.80 11.13 -4.06
CA GLN A 7 -31.07 10.45 -3.76
C GLN A 7 -30.94 8.93 -3.55
N ASN A 8 -31.54 8.49 -2.43
CA ASN A 8 -31.83 7.11 -2.01
C ASN A 8 -30.64 6.20 -1.68
N THR A 9 -30.39 6.04 -0.38
CA THR A 9 -29.30 5.24 0.24
C THR A 9 -29.44 3.71 0.11
N ASP A 10 -30.44 3.20 -0.62
CA ASP A 10 -30.78 1.76 -0.64
C ASP A 10 -30.64 1.09 -2.03
N ALA A 11 -30.22 1.81 -3.08
CA ALA A 11 -29.94 1.21 -4.38
C ALA A 11 -28.43 0.88 -4.50
N PRO A 12 -28.03 -0.33 -4.93
CA PRO A 12 -26.63 -0.67 -5.06
C PRO A 12 -25.96 0.21 -6.13
N LEU A 13 -24.73 0.63 -5.87
CA LEU A 13 -23.92 1.48 -6.77
C LEU A 13 -23.77 0.86 -8.17
N SER A 14 -24.01 -0.46 -8.30
CA SER A 14 -24.02 -1.19 -9.56
C SER A 14 -24.96 -0.63 -10.62
N LYS A 15 -26.03 0.08 -10.22
CA LYS A 15 -27.00 0.64 -11.17
C LYS A 15 -26.63 2.03 -11.68
N SER A 16 -25.57 2.63 -11.14
CA SER A 16 -25.19 4.02 -11.38
C SER A 16 -23.93 4.16 -12.23
N PHE A 17 -23.32 3.04 -12.66
CA PHE A 17 -22.07 3.05 -13.43
C PHE A 17 -22.28 2.78 -14.92
N VAL A 18 -21.55 3.52 -15.75
CA VAL A 18 -21.36 3.19 -17.17
C VAL A 18 -20.29 2.11 -17.30
N LEU A 19 -20.67 0.92 -17.77
CA LEU A 19 -19.77 -0.13 -18.21
C LEU A 19 -19.24 0.18 -19.62
N TRP A 20 -17.94 0.41 -19.75
CA TRP A 20 -17.32 0.71 -21.04
C TRP A 20 -16.86 -0.55 -21.75
N GLN A 21 -17.28 -0.76 -23.00
CA GLN A 21 -16.64 -1.74 -23.86
C GLN A 21 -15.30 -1.16 -24.35
N ALA A 22 -14.27 -2.01 -24.48
CA ALA A 22 -12.93 -1.56 -24.89
C ALA A 22 -12.89 -0.81 -26.24
N GLY A 23 -13.78 -1.17 -27.18
CA GLY A 23 -13.94 -0.48 -28.47
C GLY A 23 -14.44 0.95 -28.30
N ASP A 24 -15.60 1.11 -27.65
CA ASP A 24 -16.22 2.42 -27.40
C ASP A 24 -15.28 3.36 -26.62
N LEU A 25 -14.56 2.82 -25.64
CA LEU A 25 -13.59 3.57 -24.85
C LEU A 25 -12.38 4.00 -25.70
N SER A 26 -11.90 3.14 -26.60
CA SER A 26 -10.81 3.48 -27.51
C SER A 26 -11.20 4.58 -28.49
N ASP A 27 -12.41 4.50 -29.05
CA ASP A 27 -12.95 5.53 -29.92
C ASP A 27 -13.07 6.86 -29.18
N ALA A 28 -13.60 6.83 -27.94
CA ALA A 28 -13.64 8.00 -27.08
C ALA A 28 -12.25 8.58 -26.86
N LEU A 29 -11.25 7.79 -26.45
CA LEU A 29 -9.89 8.28 -26.15
C LEU A 29 -9.13 8.80 -27.39
N SER A 30 -9.48 8.33 -28.58
CA SER A 30 -8.82 8.71 -29.83
C SER A 30 -9.26 10.07 -30.38
N SER A 31 -10.42 10.57 -29.95
CA SER A 31 -10.95 11.85 -30.37
C SER A 31 -10.20 13.02 -29.71
N GLN A 32 -9.72 13.97 -30.50
CA GLN A 32 -9.03 15.18 -30.00
C GLN A 32 -9.91 16.06 -29.10
N THR A 33 -11.23 15.88 -29.14
CA THR A 33 -12.21 16.64 -28.36
C THR A 33 -12.90 15.80 -27.29
N ALA A 34 -12.40 14.59 -27.02
CA ALA A 34 -13.00 13.69 -26.04
C ALA A 34 -12.99 14.33 -24.65
N ASP A 35 -14.18 14.64 -24.16
CA ASP A 35 -14.35 15.16 -22.82
C ASP A 35 -14.55 13.99 -21.85
N LEU A 36 -13.45 13.43 -21.37
CA LEU A 36 -13.44 12.53 -20.21
C LEU A 36 -13.28 13.33 -18.90
N ARG A 37 -13.73 14.60 -18.85
CA ARG A 37 -13.73 15.35 -17.58
C ARG A 37 -14.68 14.67 -16.62
N PHE A 38 -14.10 14.11 -15.58
CA PHE A 38 -14.83 13.69 -14.39
C PHE A 38 -15.19 14.96 -13.62
N ASP A 39 -16.47 15.14 -13.34
CA ASP A 39 -16.85 16.09 -12.29
C ASP A 39 -16.54 15.45 -10.95
N TRP A 40 -15.27 15.58 -10.53
CA TRP A 40 -14.74 15.02 -9.28
C TRP A 40 -15.52 15.45 -8.02
N ARG A 41 -16.42 16.43 -8.13
CA ARG A 41 -17.31 16.86 -7.05
C ARG A 41 -18.59 16.03 -6.97
N ASN A 42 -19.03 15.45 -8.09
CA ASN A 42 -20.35 14.81 -8.22
C ASN A 42 -20.26 13.36 -8.75
N GLU A 43 -19.07 12.89 -9.13
CA GLU A 43 -18.85 11.57 -9.72
C GLU A 43 -17.72 10.83 -9.02
N LEU A 44 -17.88 9.51 -8.87
CA LEU A 44 -16.79 8.67 -8.40
C LEU A 44 -15.77 8.53 -9.54
N PRO A 45 -14.47 8.81 -9.29
CA PRO A 45 -13.42 8.77 -10.32
C PRO A 45 -13.02 7.32 -10.65
N VAL A 46 -13.95 6.56 -11.21
CA VAL A 46 -13.80 5.15 -11.57
C VAL A 46 -14.25 4.91 -13.01
N LEU A 47 -13.45 4.15 -13.75
CA LEU A 47 -13.82 3.58 -15.03
C LEU A 47 -13.91 2.05 -14.91
N VAL A 48 -15.12 1.53 -15.13
CA VAL A 48 -15.36 0.09 -15.22
C VAL A 48 -15.34 -0.29 -16.70
N ILE A 49 -14.48 -1.23 -17.05
CA ILE A 49 -14.17 -1.63 -18.42
C ILE A 49 -14.46 -3.12 -18.59
N ASN A 50 -15.10 -3.49 -19.69
CA ASN A 50 -15.24 -4.87 -20.12
C ASN A 50 -14.19 -5.19 -21.21
N GLU A 51 -13.62 -6.38 -21.14
CA GLU A 51 -12.61 -6.88 -22.08
C GLU A 51 -11.42 -5.92 -22.26
N ALA A 52 -10.84 -5.45 -21.15
CA ALA A 52 -9.80 -4.42 -21.16
C ALA A 52 -8.51 -4.87 -21.87
N HIS A 53 -8.33 -6.17 -22.10
CA HIS A 53 -7.24 -6.74 -22.89
C HIS A 53 -7.32 -6.37 -24.38
N LYS A 54 -8.48 -5.90 -24.87
CA LYS A 54 -8.69 -5.46 -26.27
C LYS A 54 -8.32 -4.00 -26.52
N LEU A 55 -7.93 -3.25 -25.48
CA LEU A 55 -7.56 -1.84 -25.61
C LEU A 55 -6.27 -1.70 -26.43
N SER A 56 -6.23 -0.72 -27.35
CA SER A 56 -5.01 -0.38 -28.08
C SER A 56 -3.94 0.18 -27.14
N GLU A 57 -2.65 0.03 -27.46
CA GLU A 57 -1.56 0.62 -26.66
C GLU A 57 -1.69 2.14 -26.48
N SER A 58 -2.17 2.85 -27.52
CA SER A 58 -2.46 4.28 -27.43
C SER A 58 -3.58 4.58 -26.43
N SER A 59 -4.66 3.79 -26.45
CA SER A 59 -5.76 3.92 -25.48
C SER A 59 -5.26 3.66 -24.06
N VAL A 60 -4.47 2.60 -23.87
CA VAL A 60 -3.87 2.26 -22.57
C VAL A 60 -3.00 3.40 -22.04
N ARG A 61 -2.16 4.00 -22.89
CA ARG A 61 -1.31 5.13 -22.50
C ARG A 61 -2.15 6.32 -22.02
N SER A 62 -3.20 6.66 -22.75
CA SER A 62 -4.11 7.75 -22.36
C SER A 62 -4.85 7.43 -21.06
N LEU A 63 -5.36 6.20 -20.89
CA LEU A 63 -6.04 5.76 -19.67
C LEU A 63 -5.15 5.80 -18.44
N ARG A 64 -3.90 5.37 -18.58
CA ARG A 64 -2.93 5.37 -17.47
C ARG A 64 -2.61 6.77 -16.96
N ALA A 65 -2.82 7.81 -17.76
CA ALA A 65 -2.61 9.20 -17.36
C ALA A 65 -3.82 9.81 -16.63
N LEU A 66 -5.00 9.17 -16.68
CA LEU A 66 -6.21 9.73 -16.07
C LEU A 66 -6.21 9.56 -14.54
N PRO A 67 -6.72 10.55 -13.79
CA PRO A 67 -6.88 10.49 -12.34
C PRO A 67 -8.14 9.71 -11.95
N VAL A 68 -8.19 8.43 -12.32
CA VAL A 68 -9.26 7.50 -11.99
C VAL A 68 -8.71 6.15 -11.59
N VAL A 69 -9.52 5.37 -10.88
CA VAL A 69 -9.30 3.93 -10.68
C VAL A 69 -9.85 3.18 -11.88
N LEU A 70 -9.00 2.36 -12.51
CA LEU A 70 -9.37 1.50 -13.64
C LEU A 70 -9.75 0.11 -13.12
N ILE A 71 -11.00 -0.30 -13.33
CA ILE A 71 -11.51 -1.61 -12.91
C ILE A 71 -11.93 -2.41 -14.14
N GLU A 72 -11.46 -3.65 -14.27
CA GLU A 72 -12.03 -4.60 -15.23
C GLU A 72 -13.09 -5.45 -14.53
N LEU A 73 -14.27 -5.57 -15.14
CA LEU A 73 -15.25 -6.59 -14.76
C LEU A 73 -15.03 -7.82 -15.64
N SER A 74 -14.38 -8.87 -15.11
CA SER A 74 -14.00 -10.06 -15.89
C SER A 74 -14.86 -11.26 -15.55
N GLY A 75 -15.43 -11.90 -16.58
CA GLY A 75 -16.33 -13.04 -16.43
C GLY A 75 -15.68 -14.43 -16.44
N ASN A 76 -14.36 -14.57 -16.71
CA ASN A 76 -13.49 -15.75 -16.43
C ASN A 76 -12.30 -16.01 -17.40
N SER A 77 -12.00 -15.22 -18.44
CA SER A 77 -11.12 -15.75 -19.51
C SER A 77 -9.88 -14.99 -19.96
N ASP A 78 -9.56 -13.80 -19.45
CA ASP A 78 -8.22 -13.19 -19.56
C ASP A 78 -8.21 -11.89 -18.74
N THR A 79 -7.30 -11.76 -17.77
CA THR A 79 -7.18 -10.53 -16.97
C THR A 79 -6.20 -9.57 -17.63
N SER A 80 -6.63 -8.34 -17.88
CA SER A 80 -5.79 -7.33 -18.51
C SER A 80 -4.79 -6.75 -17.52
N SER A 81 -3.52 -6.62 -17.92
CA SER A 81 -2.52 -5.87 -17.16
C SER A 81 -2.70 -4.35 -17.27
N HIS A 82 -3.67 -3.88 -18.04
CA HIS A 82 -3.90 -2.46 -18.32
C HIS A 82 -4.75 -1.74 -17.26
N VAL A 83 -5.45 -2.48 -16.40
CA VAL A 83 -6.29 -1.92 -15.32
C VAL A 83 -5.59 -1.97 -13.96
N ASP A 84 -6.15 -1.27 -12.96
CA ASP A 84 -5.63 -1.24 -11.59
C ASP A 84 -6.06 -2.48 -10.80
N ILE A 85 -7.29 -2.92 -11.00
CA ILE A 85 -7.85 -4.08 -10.30
C ILE A 85 -8.90 -4.79 -11.19
N VAL A 86 -9.08 -6.08 -10.95
CA VAL A 86 -10.10 -6.90 -11.61
C VAL A 86 -11.15 -7.30 -10.58
N ALA A 87 -12.42 -7.12 -10.93
CA ALA A 87 -13.56 -7.69 -10.24
C ALA A 87 -14.05 -8.93 -11.01
N HIS A 88 -14.23 -10.05 -10.32
CA HIS A 88 -14.63 -11.34 -10.89
C HIS A 88 -16.15 -11.56 -10.89
N SER A 89 -16.90 -10.66 -10.25
CA SER A 89 -18.36 -10.64 -10.23
C SER A 89 -18.88 -9.21 -10.06
N GLU A 90 -20.16 -9.00 -10.37
CA GLU A 90 -20.82 -7.72 -10.10
C GLU A 90 -20.88 -7.41 -8.59
N GLU A 91 -21.00 -8.43 -7.74
CA GLU A 91 -20.99 -8.27 -6.27
C GLU A 91 -19.63 -7.81 -5.75
N GLU A 92 -18.54 -8.35 -6.30
CA GLU A 92 -17.19 -7.89 -5.97
C GLU A 92 -16.95 -6.47 -6.48
N LEU A 93 -17.44 -6.15 -7.68
CA LEU A 93 -17.38 -4.80 -8.23
C LEU A 93 -18.11 -3.81 -7.31
N ASP A 94 -19.31 -4.13 -6.86
CA ASP A 94 -20.08 -3.29 -5.92
C ASP A 94 -19.32 -3.04 -4.63
N THR A 95 -18.75 -4.11 -4.05
CA THR A 95 -17.92 -3.99 -2.84
C THR A 95 -16.72 -3.07 -3.08
N LEU A 96 -16.05 -3.17 -4.22
CA LEU A 96 -14.93 -2.29 -4.58
C LEU A 96 -15.36 -0.83 -4.74
N LEU A 97 -16.48 -0.59 -5.43
CA LEU A 97 -17.02 0.75 -5.62
C LEU A 97 -17.39 1.41 -4.29
N GLU A 98 -18.03 0.67 -3.37
CA GLU A 98 -18.35 1.14 -2.03
C GLU A 98 -17.08 1.53 -1.24
N ARG A 99 -16.02 0.71 -1.31
CA ARG A 99 -14.74 1.02 -0.65
C ARG A 99 -14.08 2.26 -1.23
N ILE A 100 -14.04 2.38 -2.55
CA ILE A 100 -13.47 3.55 -3.24
C ILE A 100 -14.29 4.80 -2.89
N ALA A 101 -15.62 4.72 -2.79
CA ALA A 101 -16.48 5.84 -2.44
C ALA A 101 -16.26 6.38 -1.01
N LEU A 102 -15.70 5.59 -0.09
CA LEU A 102 -15.35 6.07 1.25
C LEU A 102 -14.16 7.03 1.26
N ASN A 103 -13.17 6.79 0.39
CA ASN A 103 -11.95 7.58 0.26
C ASN A 103 -11.48 7.66 -1.21
N PRO A 104 -12.23 8.35 -2.09
CA PRO A 104 -11.97 8.38 -3.52
C PRO A 104 -10.63 9.03 -3.89
N ILE A 105 -10.21 10.08 -3.18
CA ILE A 105 -8.97 10.79 -3.47
C ILE A 105 -7.77 9.91 -3.14
N ALA A 106 -7.76 9.28 -1.97
CA ALA A 106 -6.72 8.31 -1.61
C ALA A 106 -6.68 7.11 -2.57
N SER A 107 -7.85 6.60 -2.99
CA SER A 107 -7.95 5.47 -3.92
C SER A 107 -7.33 5.77 -5.29
N VAL A 108 -7.68 6.93 -5.88
CA VAL A 108 -7.10 7.39 -7.15
C VAL A 108 -5.60 7.62 -7.02
N THR A 109 -5.18 8.30 -5.95
CA THR A 109 -3.78 8.61 -5.69
C THR A 109 -2.95 7.34 -5.56
N CYS A 110 -3.47 6.33 -4.84
CA CYS A 110 -2.84 5.02 -4.71
C CYS A 110 -2.61 4.38 -6.09
N CYS A 111 -3.66 4.30 -6.92
CA CYS A 111 -3.58 3.71 -8.24
C CYS A 111 -2.64 4.47 -9.18
N GLN A 112 -2.59 5.80 -9.11
CA GLN A 112 -1.62 6.60 -9.87
C GLN A 112 -0.18 6.32 -9.43
N VAL A 113 0.10 6.33 -8.12
CA VAL A 113 1.43 6.02 -7.59
C VAL A 113 1.87 4.63 -8.03
N LEU A 114 0.99 3.62 -7.92
CA LEU A 114 1.27 2.26 -8.34
C LEU A 114 1.51 2.13 -9.86
N ARG A 115 0.74 2.83 -10.70
CA ARG A 115 0.94 2.85 -12.16
C ARG A 115 2.23 3.53 -12.59
N HIS A 116 2.66 4.58 -11.88
CA HIS A 116 3.83 5.39 -12.24
C HIS A 116 5.10 4.98 -11.50
N GLY A 117 4.98 4.23 -10.41
CA GLY A 117 6.08 3.60 -9.67
C GLY A 117 6.47 2.22 -10.22
N GLU A 118 5.76 1.72 -11.23
CA GLU A 118 6.11 0.46 -11.88
C GLU A 118 7.50 0.57 -12.53
N ASN A 119 8.41 -0.35 -12.17
CA ASN A 119 9.79 -0.43 -12.69
C ASN A 119 10.71 0.78 -12.40
N VAL A 120 10.35 1.67 -11.47
CA VAL A 120 11.26 2.76 -11.06
C VAL A 120 12.26 2.31 -10.00
N SER A 121 13.37 3.05 -9.85
CA SER A 121 14.34 2.83 -8.78
C SER A 121 13.69 3.03 -7.40
N THR A 122 14.26 2.42 -6.36
CA THR A 122 13.76 2.55 -4.99
C THR A 122 13.66 4.01 -4.57
N ASP A 123 14.71 4.80 -4.83
CA ASP A 123 14.74 6.23 -4.48
C ASP A 123 13.59 7.02 -5.13
N LEU A 124 13.36 6.81 -6.43
CA LEU A 124 12.30 7.52 -7.14
C LEU A 124 10.91 7.05 -6.71
N GLY A 125 10.74 5.75 -6.45
CA GLY A 125 9.48 5.20 -5.94
C GLY A 125 9.13 5.75 -4.56
N LEU A 126 10.10 5.79 -3.65
CA LEU A 126 9.93 6.36 -2.30
C LEU A 126 9.65 7.87 -2.35
N LEU A 127 10.29 8.60 -3.26
CA LEU A 127 9.99 10.02 -3.48
C LEU A 127 8.54 10.21 -3.95
N LEU A 128 8.11 9.47 -4.98
CA LEU A 128 6.75 9.52 -5.51
C LEU A 128 5.71 9.20 -4.43
N GLU A 129 5.92 8.12 -3.68
CA GLU A 129 5.07 7.72 -2.55
C GLU A 129 5.00 8.83 -1.50
N SER A 130 6.14 9.37 -1.07
CA SER A 130 6.19 10.36 0.01
C SER A 130 5.53 11.69 -0.38
N VAL A 131 5.67 12.13 -1.64
CA VAL A 131 5.03 13.34 -2.17
C VAL A 131 3.52 13.13 -2.24
N ALA A 132 3.06 12.02 -2.82
CA ALA A 132 1.64 11.69 -2.90
C ALA A 132 1.02 11.57 -1.49
N TYR A 133 1.66 10.85 -0.58
CA TYR A 133 1.26 10.78 0.82
C TYR A 133 1.14 12.17 1.45
N GLY A 134 2.12 13.05 1.20
CA GLY A 134 2.11 14.44 1.69
C GLY A 134 0.92 15.25 1.18
N THR A 135 0.49 15.04 -0.07
CA THR A 135 -0.71 15.70 -0.60
C THR A 135 -1.99 15.24 0.10
N LEU A 136 -2.07 13.97 0.49
CA LEU A 136 -3.21 13.39 1.19
C LEU A 136 -3.27 13.78 2.68
N GLN A 137 -2.12 14.00 3.33
CA GLN A 137 -2.04 14.37 4.76
C GLN A 137 -2.78 15.64 5.14
N ASN A 138 -3.06 16.54 4.21
CA ASN A 138 -3.86 17.75 4.45
C ASN A 138 -5.26 17.66 3.84
N GLY A 139 -5.66 16.48 3.35
CA GLY A 139 -6.96 16.25 2.73
C GLY A 139 -8.05 15.90 3.75
N ASN A 140 -9.30 16.18 3.37
CA ASN A 140 -10.48 15.96 4.21
C ASN A 140 -10.68 14.49 4.61
N GLU A 141 -10.25 13.53 3.77
CA GLU A 141 -10.37 12.09 4.04
C GLU A 141 -9.53 11.69 5.26
N PHE A 142 -8.27 12.16 5.31
CA PHE A 142 -7.39 11.92 6.44
C PHE A 142 -7.83 12.70 7.68
N GLU A 143 -8.27 13.95 7.53
CA GLU A 143 -8.85 14.74 8.64
C GLU A 143 -10.04 14.01 9.29
N LYS A 144 -10.99 13.52 8.50
CA LYS A 144 -12.13 12.72 8.97
C LYS A 144 -11.68 11.48 9.73
N TRP A 145 -10.66 10.77 9.25
CA TRP A 145 -10.10 9.62 9.96
C TRP A 145 -9.42 10.02 11.27
N LEU A 146 -8.66 11.13 11.29
CA LEU A 146 -7.98 11.65 12.47
C LEU A 146 -8.98 11.98 13.60
N ASP A 147 -10.12 12.56 13.25
CA ASP A 147 -11.19 12.89 14.20
C ASP A 147 -11.89 11.64 14.75
N GLY A 148 -12.06 10.61 13.93
CA GLY A 148 -12.77 9.38 14.29
C GLY A 148 -11.98 8.38 15.15
N ARG A 149 -10.65 8.40 15.11
CA ARG A 149 -9.80 7.35 15.75
C ARG A 149 -9.63 7.46 17.27
N GLY A 150 -9.99 8.61 17.85
CA GLY A 150 -9.80 8.97 19.26
C GLY A 150 -8.34 9.30 19.63
N ARG A 151 -8.14 10.07 20.71
CA ARG A 151 -6.80 10.43 21.19
C ARG A 151 -6.15 9.24 21.90
N ARG A 152 -4.94 8.88 21.48
CA ARG A 152 -4.11 7.83 22.12
C ARG A 152 -2.84 8.48 22.66
N VAL A 153 -2.58 8.32 23.95
CA VAL A 153 -1.30 8.71 24.56
C VAL A 153 -0.50 7.44 24.78
N ARG A 154 0.75 7.43 24.32
CA ARG A 154 1.68 6.33 24.57
C ARG A 154 2.51 6.64 25.83
N PRO A 155 2.70 5.66 26.72
CA PRO A 155 3.66 5.81 27.81
C PRO A 155 5.07 5.93 27.22
N GLU A 156 5.96 6.61 27.95
CA GLU A 156 7.38 6.63 27.62
C GLU A 156 7.95 5.21 27.77
N GLU A 157 8.70 4.75 26.75
CA GLU A 157 9.26 3.41 26.71
C GLU A 157 10.76 3.49 27.03
N ALA A 158 11.15 2.99 28.21
CA ALA A 158 12.55 3.00 28.67
C ALA A 158 13.43 1.94 27.97
N SER A 159 12.82 0.96 27.31
CA SER A 159 13.53 -0.11 26.61
C SER A 159 13.82 0.29 25.16
N PRO A 160 14.94 -0.16 24.57
CA PRO A 160 15.20 0.01 23.14
C PRO A 160 14.04 -0.54 22.30
N THR A 161 13.60 0.23 21.31
CA THR A 161 12.51 -0.16 20.42
C THR A 161 12.92 -1.22 19.40
N ILE A 162 14.23 -1.35 19.14
CA ILE A 162 14.86 -2.45 18.41
C ILE A 162 15.88 -3.12 19.32
N LEU A 163 15.81 -4.44 19.45
CA LEU A 163 16.85 -5.24 20.11
C LEU A 163 17.81 -5.78 19.04
N VAL A 164 19.10 -5.64 19.29
CA VAL A 164 20.16 -6.12 18.39
C VAL A 164 20.91 -7.26 19.07
N ASN A 165 20.90 -8.45 18.47
CA ASN A 165 21.72 -9.58 18.88
C ASN A 165 22.74 -9.87 17.77
N ALA A 166 23.97 -9.42 17.96
CA ALA A 166 25.04 -9.53 16.97
C ALA A 166 25.91 -10.75 17.26
N GLY A 167 25.81 -11.77 16.40
CA GLY A 167 26.73 -12.89 16.33
C GLY A 167 27.90 -12.62 15.39
N VAL A 168 28.75 -13.65 15.23
CA VAL A 168 29.91 -13.62 14.32
C VAL A 168 29.44 -13.66 12.86
N GLU A 169 28.47 -14.51 12.53
CA GLU A 169 28.02 -14.76 11.14
C GLU A 169 26.66 -14.12 10.82
N ASN A 170 25.90 -13.76 11.86
CA ASN A 170 24.54 -13.26 11.73
C ASN A 170 24.24 -12.14 12.73
N VAL A 171 23.25 -11.32 12.39
CA VAL A 171 22.68 -10.30 13.29
C VAL A 171 21.18 -10.45 13.29
N GLU A 172 20.58 -10.51 14.48
CA GLU A 172 19.15 -10.52 14.65
C GLU A 172 18.67 -9.15 15.17
N LEU A 173 17.68 -8.58 14.47
CA LEU A 173 16.98 -7.35 14.83
C LEU A 173 15.55 -7.70 15.24
N GLN A 174 15.19 -7.44 16.49
CA GLN A 174 13.82 -7.68 16.97
C GLN A 174 13.06 -6.37 17.21
N LEU A 175 11.87 -6.24 16.63
CA LEU A 175 10.92 -5.18 16.96
C LEU A 175 10.44 -5.37 18.41
N ASN A 176 10.68 -4.40 19.29
CA ASN A 176 10.51 -4.56 20.74
C ASN A 176 9.55 -3.55 21.35
N ARG A 177 8.31 -3.54 20.85
CA ARG A 177 7.16 -2.88 21.51
C ARG A 177 5.99 -3.86 21.68
N PRO A 178 6.20 -5.03 22.32
CA PRO A 178 5.21 -6.12 22.31
C PRO A 178 3.85 -5.73 22.93
N LYS A 179 3.86 -4.83 23.94
CA LYS A 179 2.63 -4.32 24.57
C LYS A 179 1.77 -3.48 23.61
N LEU A 180 2.41 -2.90 22.60
CA LEU A 180 1.77 -2.12 21.52
C LEU A 180 1.72 -2.90 20.21
N LYS A 181 1.87 -4.23 20.27
CA LYS A 181 1.85 -5.11 19.09
C LYS A 181 2.90 -4.69 18.04
N ASN A 182 4.03 -4.18 18.51
CA ASN A 182 5.11 -3.65 17.68
C ASN A 182 4.64 -2.57 16.68
N ALA A 183 3.72 -1.70 17.11
CA ALA A 183 3.40 -0.49 16.36
C ALA A 183 4.69 0.30 16.03
N PHE A 184 4.85 0.69 14.78
CA PHE A 184 6.05 1.32 14.25
C PHE A 184 6.02 2.83 14.53
N SER A 185 6.72 3.25 15.59
CA SER A 185 6.89 4.66 15.98
C SER A 185 8.08 5.31 15.31
N ALA A 186 8.17 6.64 15.37
CA ALA A 186 9.35 7.40 15.00
C ALA A 186 10.62 6.89 15.72
N SER A 187 10.54 6.62 17.02
CA SER A 187 11.67 6.06 17.79
C SER A 187 12.09 4.66 17.31
N MET A 188 11.12 3.80 16.94
CA MET A 188 11.42 2.49 16.36
C MET A 188 12.05 2.61 14.97
N ARG A 189 11.53 3.50 14.13
CA ARG A 189 12.11 3.82 12.82
C ARG A 189 13.55 4.27 12.94
N ASP A 190 13.83 5.24 13.81
CA ASP A 190 15.17 5.80 13.96
C ASP A 190 16.14 4.74 14.50
N SER A 191 15.70 3.92 15.46
CA SER A 191 16.51 2.80 15.99
C SER A 191 16.78 1.72 14.94
N LEU A 192 15.81 1.44 14.05
CA LEU A 192 15.98 0.49 12.96
C LEU A 192 16.96 1.02 11.91
N VAL A 193 16.84 2.29 11.52
CA VAL A 193 17.77 2.96 10.61
C VAL A 193 19.19 2.93 11.15
N GLU A 194 19.39 3.25 12.43
CA GLU A 194 20.71 3.22 13.05
C GLU A 194 21.32 1.80 13.05
N ALA A 195 20.53 0.77 13.36
CA ALA A 195 20.99 -0.61 13.30
C ALA A 195 21.37 -1.03 11.87
N LEU A 196 20.53 -0.74 10.88
CA LEU A 196 20.79 -1.09 9.48
C LEU A 196 21.98 -0.32 8.91
N ARG A 197 22.14 0.96 9.24
CA ARG A 197 23.30 1.77 8.83
C ARG A 197 24.62 1.17 9.30
N GLY A 198 24.66 0.66 10.54
CA GLY A 198 25.84 -0.04 11.06
C GLY A 198 26.17 -1.30 10.26
N LEU A 199 25.14 -2.04 9.82
CA LEU A 199 25.29 -3.27 9.03
C LEU A 199 25.64 -3.00 7.56
N ALA A 200 25.42 -1.78 7.06
CA ALA A 200 25.77 -1.37 5.69
C ALA A 200 27.26 -0.95 5.54
N THR A 201 28.06 -1.08 6.60
CA THR A 201 29.50 -0.76 6.56
C THR A 201 30.28 -1.72 5.65
N GLU A 202 31.32 -1.20 5.00
CA GLU A 202 32.16 -1.99 4.10
C GLU A 202 32.80 -3.18 4.84
N GLY A 203 32.67 -4.38 4.28
CA GLY A 203 33.19 -5.61 4.86
C GLY A 203 32.22 -6.36 5.79
N ASP A 204 31.08 -5.78 6.16
CA ASP A 204 30.04 -6.52 6.87
C ASP A 204 29.21 -7.38 5.90
N SER A 205 29.44 -8.69 5.94
CA SER A 205 28.72 -9.68 5.12
C SER A 205 27.77 -10.55 5.92
N ARG A 206 27.48 -10.20 7.18
CA ARG A 206 26.65 -11.05 8.07
C ARG A 206 25.23 -11.15 7.54
N SER A 207 24.61 -12.32 7.71
CA SER A 207 23.18 -12.47 7.45
C SER A 207 22.37 -11.68 8.48
N ILE A 208 21.22 -11.16 8.07
CA ILE A 208 20.37 -10.31 8.91
C ILE A 208 19.02 -11.01 9.06
N LEU A 209 18.62 -11.30 10.29
CA LEU A 209 17.28 -11.76 10.62
C LEU A 209 16.49 -10.62 11.24
N ILE A 210 15.31 -10.30 10.70
CA ILE A 210 14.38 -9.35 11.29
C ILE A 210 13.13 -10.10 11.78
N THR A 211 12.73 -9.90 13.03
CA THR A 211 11.53 -10.51 13.60
C THR A 211 10.87 -9.58 14.64
N GLY A 212 9.72 -9.97 15.19
CA GLY A 212 9.03 -9.21 16.23
C GLY A 212 9.12 -9.89 17.60
N LYS A 213 9.14 -9.11 18.67
CA LYS A 213 8.96 -9.64 20.03
C LYS A 213 7.48 -9.73 20.38
N GLY A 214 7.11 -10.76 21.14
CA GLY A 214 5.75 -10.94 21.65
C GLY A 214 4.87 -11.70 20.66
N SER A 215 3.56 -11.43 20.68
CA SER A 215 2.57 -12.25 19.96
C SER A 215 2.41 -11.92 18.47
N THR A 216 3.10 -10.90 17.97
CA THR A 216 2.92 -10.44 16.59
C THR A 216 4.17 -9.74 16.07
N PHE A 217 4.34 -9.75 14.75
CA PHE A 217 5.43 -9.07 14.06
C PHE A 217 5.31 -7.54 14.16
N CYS A 218 4.33 -6.92 13.51
CA CYS A 218 4.14 -5.45 13.50
C CYS A 218 2.75 -5.03 12.98
N ILE A 219 2.04 -4.18 13.73
CA ILE A 219 0.72 -3.66 13.31
C ILE A 219 0.78 -2.38 12.45
N GLY A 220 1.95 -2.04 11.90
CA GLY A 220 2.13 -0.84 11.08
C GLY A 220 2.39 0.41 11.91
N GLY A 221 2.30 1.58 11.27
CA GLY A 221 2.59 2.87 11.91
C GLY A 221 1.78 3.09 13.20
N ASP A 222 2.40 3.67 14.23
CA ASP A 222 1.71 3.91 15.50
C ASP A 222 0.55 4.89 15.32
N PRO A 223 -0.73 4.47 15.53
CA PRO A 223 -1.88 5.35 15.35
C PRO A 223 -1.86 6.60 16.23
N ALA A 224 -1.06 6.61 17.31
CA ALA A 224 -0.90 7.78 18.18
C ALA A 224 -0.03 8.89 17.56
N GLU A 225 0.80 8.59 16.55
CA GLU A 225 1.73 9.55 15.95
C GLU A 225 1.18 10.22 14.68
N PHE A 226 0.15 9.66 14.04
CA PHE A 226 -0.49 10.33 12.91
C PHE A 226 -1.10 11.67 13.35
N GLY A 227 -0.93 12.72 12.55
CA GLY A 227 -1.38 14.08 12.88
C GLY A 227 -0.52 14.81 13.93
N THR A 228 0.63 14.26 14.34
CA THR A 228 1.56 14.95 15.27
C THR A 228 2.63 15.78 14.56
N VAL A 229 2.81 15.58 13.26
CA VAL A 229 3.68 16.43 12.44
C VAL A 229 3.02 17.79 12.22
N GLU A 230 3.81 18.86 12.23
CA GLU A 230 3.32 20.23 12.12
C GLU A 230 2.55 20.49 10.81
N ASN A 231 3.07 19.97 9.70
CA ASN A 231 2.46 20.08 8.38
C ASN A 231 2.98 18.97 7.45
N SER A 232 2.33 18.79 6.32
CA SER A 232 2.66 17.73 5.36
C SER A 232 4.04 17.88 4.69
N ALA A 233 4.54 19.11 4.52
CA ALA A 233 5.89 19.34 3.98
C ALA A 233 6.96 18.85 4.95
N THR A 234 6.82 19.17 6.24
CA THR A 234 7.69 18.62 7.30
C THR A 234 7.56 17.08 7.35
N GLY A 235 6.34 16.54 7.26
CA GLY A 235 6.12 15.10 7.18
C GLY A 235 6.83 14.44 5.99
N HIS A 236 6.79 15.08 4.81
CA HIS A 236 7.49 14.63 3.61
C HIS A 236 9.01 14.63 3.80
N MET A 237 9.58 15.70 4.38
CA MET A 237 11.01 15.77 4.66
C MET A 237 11.45 14.66 5.63
N ILE A 238 10.70 14.43 6.71
CA ILE A 238 10.98 13.35 7.66
C ILE A 238 10.96 11.97 6.97
N ARG A 239 9.93 11.68 6.16
CA ARG A 239 9.86 10.42 5.40
C ARG A 239 11.01 10.30 4.39
N SER A 240 11.47 11.40 3.81
CA SER A 240 12.54 11.36 2.81
C SER A 240 13.92 11.12 3.42
N THR A 241 14.14 11.53 4.68
CA THR A 241 15.47 11.44 5.32
C THR A 241 15.59 10.34 6.37
N ALA A 242 14.48 9.93 7.01
CA ALA A 242 14.50 8.99 8.13
C ALA A 242 13.87 7.62 7.80
N ASN A 243 13.48 7.36 6.56
CA ASN A 243 12.87 6.08 6.17
C ASN A 243 13.88 4.93 6.24
N ALA A 244 13.43 3.77 6.71
CA ALA A 244 14.22 2.53 6.76
C ALA A 244 14.30 1.81 5.41
N ALA A 245 13.34 2.05 4.50
CA ALA A 245 13.26 1.38 3.20
C ALA A 245 14.55 1.42 2.35
N PRO A 246 15.27 2.56 2.21
CA PRO A 246 16.52 2.58 1.44
C PRO A 246 17.59 1.64 2.01
N TRP A 247 17.66 1.51 3.33
CA TRP A 247 18.62 0.63 3.99
C TRP A 247 18.22 -0.84 3.85
N LEU A 248 16.93 -1.14 3.94
CA LEU A 248 16.41 -2.49 3.73
C LEU A 248 16.63 -2.95 2.28
N ASP A 249 16.42 -2.06 1.30
CA ASP A 249 16.66 -2.34 -0.12
C ASP A 249 18.16 -2.59 -0.39
N LEU A 250 19.04 -1.73 0.13
CA LEU A 250 20.50 -1.87 0.02
C LEU A 250 20.99 -3.21 0.61
N LEU A 251 20.41 -3.62 1.72
CA LEU A 251 20.80 -4.83 2.47
C LEU A 251 20.00 -6.07 2.08
N SER A 252 19.05 -5.94 1.15
CA SER A 252 18.00 -6.92 0.84
C SER A 252 18.55 -8.34 0.72
N ALA A 253 19.61 -8.54 -0.07
CA ALA A 253 20.27 -9.82 -0.33
C ALA A 253 20.69 -10.60 0.94
N ARG A 254 20.90 -9.91 2.06
CA ARG A 254 21.30 -10.51 3.35
C ARG A 254 20.15 -10.63 4.35
N ILE A 255 18.99 -10.05 4.05
CA ILE A 255 17.87 -9.97 4.99
C ILE A 255 16.91 -11.15 4.78
N THR A 256 16.64 -11.85 5.87
CA THR A 256 15.45 -12.68 6.05
C THR A 256 14.54 -12.03 7.09
N VAL A 257 13.26 -11.86 6.78
CA VAL A 257 12.24 -11.42 7.74
C VAL A 257 11.38 -12.62 8.14
N ARG A 258 11.18 -12.83 9.44
CA ARG A 258 10.25 -13.83 9.99
C ARG A 258 9.05 -13.16 10.63
N ILE A 259 7.88 -13.45 10.07
CA ILE A 259 6.61 -12.83 10.45
C ILE A 259 5.74 -13.86 11.18
N HIS A 260 5.41 -13.60 12.43
CA HIS A 260 4.39 -14.32 13.17
C HIS A 260 3.23 -13.39 13.55
N GLY A 261 2.03 -13.93 13.71
CA GLY A 261 0.85 -13.16 14.10
C GLY A 261 0.37 -12.22 12.99
N VAL A 262 0.68 -10.92 13.06
CA VAL A 262 0.18 -9.94 12.07
C VAL A 262 1.30 -9.03 11.55
N ALA A 263 1.22 -8.69 10.26
CA ALA A 263 2.05 -7.69 9.59
C ALA A 263 1.17 -6.75 8.75
N ILE A 264 0.93 -5.54 9.26
CA ILE A 264 -0.02 -4.57 8.68
C ILE A 264 0.74 -3.29 8.33
N GLY A 265 0.36 -2.62 7.23
CA GLY A 265 0.95 -1.35 6.81
C GLY A 265 2.47 -1.40 6.86
N ALA A 266 3.10 -0.40 7.50
CA ALA A 266 4.55 -0.32 7.66
C ALA A 266 5.25 -1.65 8.06
N GLY A 267 4.56 -2.54 8.78
CA GLY A 267 5.07 -3.88 9.09
C GLY A 267 5.36 -4.71 7.84
N ILE A 268 4.35 -4.93 6.97
CA ILE A 268 4.53 -5.69 5.73
C ILE A 268 5.24 -4.87 4.65
N GLU A 269 5.05 -3.55 4.62
CA GLU A 269 5.74 -2.65 3.67
C GLU A 269 7.27 -2.76 3.80
N LEU A 270 7.78 -2.70 5.04
CA LEU A 270 9.21 -2.80 5.29
C LEU A 270 9.72 -4.25 5.13
N ALA A 271 8.94 -5.23 5.58
CA ALA A 271 9.31 -6.64 5.45
C ALA A 271 9.51 -7.05 3.98
N ALA A 272 8.67 -6.54 3.07
CA ALA A 272 8.69 -6.89 1.65
C ALA A 272 9.99 -6.50 0.92
N PHE A 273 10.84 -5.62 1.48
CA PHE A 273 12.17 -5.31 0.92
C PHE A 273 13.20 -6.43 1.13
N ALA A 274 12.96 -7.36 2.06
CA ALA A 274 13.89 -8.45 2.33
C ALA A 274 14.04 -9.38 1.11
N ASN A 275 15.21 -10.01 0.97
CA ASN A 275 15.39 -11.08 -0.01
C ASN A 275 14.49 -12.29 0.30
N ARG A 276 14.28 -12.59 1.60
CA ARG A 276 13.42 -13.67 2.02
C ARG A 276 12.44 -13.24 3.11
N VAL A 277 11.16 -13.56 2.94
CA VAL A 277 10.08 -13.33 3.91
C VAL A 277 9.46 -14.68 4.25
N GLU A 278 9.60 -15.09 5.50
CA GLU A 278 8.97 -16.29 6.05
C GLU A 278 7.79 -15.87 6.93
N ALA A 279 6.71 -16.64 6.92
CA ALA A 279 5.53 -16.36 7.73
C ALA A 279 5.06 -17.59 8.51
N SER A 280 4.51 -17.40 9.71
CA SER A 280 3.81 -18.47 10.42
C SER A 280 2.50 -18.82 9.72
N GLU A 281 2.00 -20.05 9.89
CA GLU A 281 0.74 -20.48 9.25
C GLU A 281 -0.47 -19.63 9.65
N ASN A 282 -0.45 -19.08 10.86
CA ASN A 282 -1.50 -18.20 11.38
C ASN A 282 -1.25 -16.70 11.08
N ALA A 283 -0.19 -16.38 10.34
CA ALA A 283 0.12 -15.01 9.97
C ALA A 283 -0.95 -14.41 9.04
N TRP A 284 -1.11 -13.10 9.08
CA TRP A 284 -1.93 -12.40 8.10
C TRP A 284 -1.48 -10.94 7.88
N PHE A 285 -1.89 -10.41 6.73
CA PHE A 285 -1.40 -9.16 6.15
C PHE A 285 -2.55 -8.25 5.72
N SER A 286 -2.31 -6.94 5.72
CA SER A 286 -3.27 -5.93 5.21
C SER A 286 -2.57 -4.58 4.98
N LEU A 287 -3.09 -3.79 4.05
CA LEU A 287 -2.72 -2.39 3.78
C LEU A 287 -3.94 -1.48 3.97
N PRO A 288 -4.21 -1.00 5.19
CA PRO A 288 -5.44 -0.27 5.52
C PRO A 288 -5.41 1.21 5.16
N GLU A 289 -4.30 1.74 4.62
CA GLU A 289 -4.01 3.17 4.55
C GLU A 289 -5.05 3.97 3.73
N VAL A 290 -5.60 3.38 2.66
CA VAL A 290 -6.66 4.03 1.87
C VAL A 290 -7.91 4.28 2.71
N SER A 291 -8.26 3.38 3.63
CA SER A 291 -9.37 3.60 4.58
C SER A 291 -9.13 4.76 5.55
N MET A 292 -7.87 5.17 5.69
CA MET A 292 -7.43 6.30 6.49
C MET A 292 -7.35 7.60 5.68
N GLY A 293 -7.72 7.59 4.39
CA GLY A 293 -7.51 8.73 3.50
C GLY A 293 -6.04 8.93 3.09
N LEU A 294 -5.23 7.88 3.15
CA LEU A 294 -3.80 7.89 2.86
C LEU A 294 -3.43 6.76 1.86
N ILE A 295 -2.14 6.62 1.58
CA ILE A 295 -1.59 5.47 0.86
C ILE A 295 -0.49 4.83 1.72
N PRO A 296 0.03 3.64 1.38
CA PRO A 296 1.26 3.13 1.99
C PRO A 296 2.35 4.20 1.98
N GLY A 297 3.11 4.31 3.06
CA GLY A 297 4.01 5.45 3.31
C GLY A 297 5.37 5.10 3.88
N ALA A 298 5.65 3.80 4.05
CA ALA A 298 6.92 3.26 4.50
C ALA A 298 7.65 2.52 3.37
N GLY A 299 7.21 2.68 2.11
CA GLY A 299 7.74 2.04 0.92
C GLY A 299 6.87 0.92 0.33
N GLY A 300 5.65 0.72 0.85
CA GLY A 300 4.75 -0.33 0.42
C GLY A 300 4.39 -0.32 -1.06
N THR A 301 4.24 0.87 -1.66
CA THR A 301 3.96 0.99 -3.09
C THR A 301 5.14 0.54 -3.97
N VAL A 302 6.33 0.41 -3.39
CA VAL A 302 7.55 -0.07 -4.04
C VAL A 302 7.77 -1.55 -3.75
N SER A 303 7.92 -1.92 -2.48
CA SER A 303 8.36 -3.25 -2.07
C SER A 303 7.32 -4.33 -2.36
N ILE A 304 6.05 -4.06 -2.04
CA ILE A 304 4.96 -5.03 -2.22
C ILE A 304 4.67 -5.18 -3.70
N SER A 305 4.60 -4.07 -4.46
CA SER A 305 4.45 -4.10 -5.91
C SER A 305 5.53 -4.92 -6.61
N ARG A 306 6.78 -4.93 -6.12
CA ARG A 306 7.85 -5.75 -6.68
C ARG A 306 7.69 -7.25 -6.38
N ARG A 307 7.05 -7.60 -5.27
CA ARG A 307 6.79 -9.01 -4.89
C ARG A 307 5.58 -9.59 -5.62
N ILE A 308 4.45 -8.91 -5.57
CA ILE A 308 3.15 -9.45 -6.03
C ILE A 308 2.57 -8.72 -7.24
N GLY A 309 3.31 -7.76 -7.80
CA GLY A 309 2.83 -6.95 -8.90
C GLY A 309 1.85 -5.85 -8.48
N ARG A 310 1.58 -4.96 -9.44
CA ARG A 310 0.77 -3.75 -9.25
C ARG A 310 -0.67 -4.06 -8.85
N GLN A 311 -1.31 -5.02 -9.51
CA GLN A 311 -2.76 -5.26 -9.35
C GLN A 311 -3.11 -5.90 -8.00
N LEU A 312 -2.31 -6.86 -7.53
CA LEU A 312 -2.51 -7.44 -6.20
C LEU A 312 -2.20 -6.42 -5.09
N THR A 313 -1.19 -5.56 -5.30
CA THR A 313 -0.90 -4.45 -4.38
C THR A 313 -2.06 -3.45 -4.33
N ALA A 314 -2.61 -3.07 -5.49
CA ALA A 314 -3.79 -2.22 -5.58
C ALA A 314 -4.99 -2.86 -4.89
N ARG A 315 -5.22 -4.17 -5.06
CA ARG A 315 -6.25 -4.91 -4.34
C ARG A 315 -6.10 -4.78 -2.84
N MET A 316 -4.91 -5.06 -2.29
CA MET A 316 -4.66 -4.94 -0.85
C MET A 316 -4.93 -3.52 -0.34
N CYS A 317 -4.51 -2.49 -1.09
CA CYS A 317 -4.70 -1.09 -0.69
C CYS A 317 -6.17 -0.66 -0.75
N LEU A 318 -6.88 -0.98 -1.84
CA LEU A 318 -8.26 -0.52 -2.07
C LEU A 318 -9.27 -1.24 -1.18
N THR A 319 -9.08 -2.54 -0.92
CA THR A 319 -10.03 -3.30 -0.09
C THR A 319 -9.69 -3.22 1.40
N GLY A 320 -8.40 -3.08 1.74
CA GLY A 320 -7.90 -3.21 3.11
C GLY A 320 -8.12 -4.60 3.70
N GLU A 321 -8.47 -5.60 2.88
CA GLU A 321 -8.83 -6.94 3.34
C GLU A 321 -7.66 -7.67 4.00
N ARG A 322 -8.03 -8.66 4.83
CA ARG A 322 -7.07 -9.58 5.41
C ARG A 322 -6.62 -10.58 4.36
N VAL A 323 -5.32 -10.65 4.13
CA VAL A 323 -4.66 -11.70 3.34
C VAL A 323 -4.06 -12.71 4.32
N ASP A 324 -4.50 -13.97 4.27
CA ASP A 324 -3.92 -15.03 5.10
C ASP A 324 -2.57 -15.54 4.55
N ALA A 325 -1.84 -16.29 5.37
CA ALA A 325 -0.50 -16.78 5.04
C ALA A 325 -0.46 -17.65 3.77
N THR A 326 -1.46 -18.50 3.57
CA THR A 326 -1.57 -19.36 2.38
C THR A 326 -1.76 -18.53 1.11
N THR A 327 -2.66 -17.54 1.15
CA THR A 327 -2.89 -16.62 0.04
C THR A 327 -1.64 -15.78 -0.24
N ALA A 328 -0.99 -15.26 0.81
CA ALA A 328 0.25 -14.51 0.69
C ALA A 328 1.38 -15.34 0.05
N LEU A 329 1.49 -16.63 0.39
CA LEU A 329 2.44 -17.56 -0.22
C LEU A 329 2.13 -17.75 -1.71
N ASN A 330 0.85 -18.00 -2.04
CA ASN A 330 0.41 -18.20 -3.43
C ASN A 330 0.66 -16.96 -4.30
N TRP A 331 0.58 -15.76 -3.72
CA TRP A 331 0.87 -14.51 -4.42
C TRP A 331 2.38 -14.21 -4.54
N GLY A 332 3.23 -14.89 -3.76
CA GLY A 332 4.66 -14.54 -3.64
C GLY A 332 4.94 -13.34 -2.72
N LEU A 333 3.95 -12.91 -1.93
CA LEU A 333 4.15 -11.88 -0.89
C LEU A 333 5.12 -12.40 0.19
N VAL A 334 5.02 -13.70 0.50
CA VAL A 334 5.95 -14.43 1.37
C VAL A 334 6.52 -15.62 0.61
N ASP A 335 7.72 -16.04 0.98
CA ASP A 335 8.50 -17.05 0.27
C ASP A 335 8.38 -18.44 0.90
N ALA A 336 7.99 -18.53 2.18
CA ALA A 336 7.79 -19.79 2.88
C ALA A 336 6.87 -19.64 4.09
N LEU A 337 6.18 -20.74 4.43
CA LEU A 337 5.55 -20.91 5.73
C LEU A 337 6.48 -21.66 6.67
N VAL A 338 6.58 -21.21 7.92
CA VAL A 338 7.43 -21.78 8.97
C VAL A 338 6.66 -21.91 10.28
N GLU A 339 7.13 -22.78 11.18
CA GLU A 339 6.55 -22.96 12.52
C GLU A 339 6.85 -21.80 13.48
#